data_AF-A0A7C9CUD5-F1
#
_entry.id   AF-A0A7C9CUD5-F1
#
_cell.length_a   1.000
_cell.length_b   1.000
_cell.length_c   1.000
_cell.angle_alpha   90.00
_cell.angle_beta   90.00
_cell.angle_gamma   90.00
#
_symmetry.space_group_name_H-M   'P 1'
#
loop_
_entity.id
_entity.type
_entity.pdbx_description
1 polymer ?
#
loop_
_entity_poly.entity_id
_entity_poly.type
_entity_poly.pdbx_seq_one_letter_code
_entity_poly.pdbx_strand_id
1 'polypeptide(L)'
;MGSICSDKLRFCIDRGGTFTDVYAEIPGQTEGRVMKLLSVDPSNYEDAPVEGIRRILEEYAGEKIPRSSKIPTDKIEWIRMGTTVATNALLERKGERIALCVTQGFKDLLQIGNQARPNIFDLTVSKP
;
A
#
# COMPACT_ATOMS: atom_id res chain seq x y z
N MET A 1 -7.70 -27.09 -17.81
CA MET A 1 -6.31 -26.76 -17.44
C MET A 1 -6.33 -26.10 -16.07
N GLY A 2 -6.27 -26.84 -14.97
CA GLY A 2 -5.03 -27.44 -14.49
C GLY A 2 -4.32 -26.44 -13.58
N SER A 3 -4.96 -26.03 -12.49
CA SER A 3 -4.30 -25.21 -11.46
C SER A 3 -3.23 -26.09 -10.83
N ILE A 4 -1.97 -25.81 -11.18
CA ILE A 4 -0.83 -26.32 -10.43
C ILE A 4 -1.06 -25.84 -9.00
N CYS A 5 -1.28 -26.76 -8.05
CA CYS A 5 -1.26 -26.42 -6.63
C CYS A 5 0.14 -25.92 -6.33
N SER A 6 0.29 -24.60 -6.34
CA SER A 6 1.47 -23.95 -5.80
C SER A 6 1.43 -24.17 -4.30
N ASP A 7 2.43 -24.86 -3.74
CA ASP A 7 2.60 -25.03 -2.28
C ASP A 7 3.07 -23.72 -1.60
N LYS A 8 2.79 -22.57 -2.22
CA LYS A 8 3.22 -21.25 -1.78
C LYS A 8 2.02 -20.35 -1.52
N LEU A 9 2.17 -19.50 -0.50
CA LEU A 9 1.17 -18.53 -0.11
C LEU A 9 1.16 -17.32 -1.06
N ARG A 10 -0.02 -16.73 -1.20
CA ARG A 10 -0.26 -15.51 -1.98
C ARG A 10 -0.91 -14.47 -1.08
N PHE A 11 -0.35 -13.25 -1.04
CA PHE A 11 -0.81 -12.22 -0.11
C PHE A 11 -1.38 -11.00 -0.84
N CYS A 12 -2.54 -10.52 -0.41
CA CYS A 12 -3.10 -9.23 -0.74
C CYS A 12 -3.15 -8.37 0.52
N ILE A 13 -2.51 -7.20 0.52
CA ILE A 13 -2.38 -6.33 1.68
C ILE A 13 -2.88 -4.94 1.33
N ASP A 14 -3.74 -4.36 2.17
CA ASP A 14 -4.12 -2.96 2.10
C ASP A 14 -3.64 -2.23 3.37
N ARG A 15 -2.62 -1.40 3.23
CA ARG A 15 -2.12 -0.54 4.32
C ARG A 15 -2.88 0.78 4.34
N GLY A 16 -3.86 0.86 5.25
CA GLY A 16 -4.59 2.06 5.61
C GLY A 16 -3.83 3.01 6.54
N GLY A 17 -4.46 4.14 6.89
CA GLY A 17 -3.93 5.05 7.91
C GLY A 17 -3.97 4.47 9.33
N THR A 18 -5.10 3.88 9.72
CA THR A 18 -5.28 3.31 11.07
C THR A 18 -5.04 1.81 11.12
N PHE A 19 -5.50 1.07 10.11
CA PHE A 19 -5.41 -0.38 10.06
C PHE A 19 -4.80 -0.87 8.75
N THR A 20 -4.11 -2.00 8.84
CA THR A 20 -3.63 -2.79 7.72
C THR A 20 -4.45 -4.07 7.65
N ASP A 21 -5.10 -4.29 6.52
CA ASP A 21 -5.87 -5.49 6.23
C ASP A 21 -5.01 -6.43 5.39
N VAL A 22 -4.95 -7.70 5.78
CA VAL A 22 -4.15 -8.74 5.13
C VAL A 22 -5.06 -9.89 4.77
N TYR A 23 -5.03 -10.30 3.51
CA TYR A 23 -5.65 -11.50 3.00
C TYR A 23 -4.56 -12.42 2.45
N ALA A 24 -4.62 -13.71 2.80
CA ALA A 24 -3.70 -14.71 2.29
C ALA A 24 -4.48 -15.91 1.73
N GLU A 25 -4.08 -16.35 0.54
CA GLU A 25 -4.51 -17.64 0.01
C GLU A 25 -3.50 -18.70 0.46
N ILE A 26 -3.99 -19.70 1.18
CA ILE A 26 -3.17 -20.78 1.74
C ILE A 26 -3.35 -22.04 0.86
N PRO A 27 -2.26 -22.67 0.39
CA PRO A 27 -2.33 -23.90 -0.38
C PRO A 27 -3.14 -24.98 0.34
N GLY A 28 -4.06 -25.62 -0.40
CA GLY A 28 -4.90 -26.69 0.14
C GLY A 28 -6.06 -26.24 1.03
N GLN A 29 -6.22 -24.93 1.28
CA GLN A 29 -7.39 -24.38 1.96
C GLN A 29 -8.31 -23.68 0.95
N THR A 30 -9.61 -23.97 1.03
CA THR A 30 -10.62 -23.35 0.17
C THR A 30 -10.94 -21.91 0.60
N GLU A 31 -10.83 -21.64 1.90
CA GLU A 31 -11.02 -20.32 2.48
C GLU A 31 -9.67 -19.63 2.69
N GLY A 32 -9.60 -18.33 2.38
CA GLY A 32 -8.40 -17.54 2.64
C GLY A 32 -8.32 -17.08 4.10
N ARG A 33 -7.12 -16.73 4.54
CA ARG A 33 -6.87 -16.20 5.88
C ARG A 33 -6.93 -14.67 5.86
N VAL A 34 -7.78 -14.10 6.71
CA VAL A 34 -7.90 -12.64 6.88
C VAL A 34 -7.32 -12.24 8.23
N MET A 35 -6.59 -11.12 8.25
CA MET A 35 -6.04 -10.52 9.46
C MET A 35 -6.12 -8.99 9.39
N LYS A 36 -6.36 -8.36 10.54
CA LYS A 36 -6.36 -6.91 10.69
C LYS A 36 -5.36 -6.52 11.77
N LEU A 37 -4.49 -5.57 11.46
CA LEU A 37 -3.47 -5.04 12.35
C LEU A 37 -3.61 -3.51 12.44
N LEU A 38 -3.12 -2.91 13.51
CA LEU A 38 -2.92 -1.46 13.54
C LEU A 38 -1.81 -1.12 12.54
N SER A 39 -2.00 -0.10 11.71
CA SER A 39 -0.98 0.33 10.73
C SER A 39 0.28 0.89 11.37
N VAL A 40 0.17 1.36 12.62
CA VAL A 40 1.25 1.93 13.41
C VAL A 40 1.11 1.43 14.85
N ASP A 41 2.02 0.55 15.28
CA ASP A 41 2.06 -0.01 16.64
C ASP A 41 3.52 -0.36 17.01
N PRO A 42 4.38 0.65 17.18
CA PRO A 42 5.83 0.46 17.34
C PRO A 42 6.21 -0.32 18.60
N SER A 43 5.32 -0.39 19.59
CA SER A 43 5.52 -1.21 20.80
C SER A 43 5.49 -2.71 20.51
N ASN A 44 4.88 -3.12 19.40
CA ASN A 44 4.67 -4.53 19.06
C ASN A 44 5.40 -4.94 17.78
N TYR A 45 5.44 -4.10 16.75
CA TYR A 45 6.08 -4.39 15.46
C TYR A 45 6.42 -3.10 14.72
N GLU A 46 7.48 -3.14 13.91
CA GLU A 46 7.93 -1.98 13.11
C GLU A 46 7.02 -1.72 11.89
N ASP A 47 6.53 -2.78 11.25
CA ASP A 47 5.73 -2.69 10.03
C ASP A 47 4.59 -3.72 10.04
N ALA A 48 3.35 -3.23 9.91
CA ALA A 48 2.15 -4.05 9.97
C ALA A 48 2.03 -5.06 8.80
N PRO A 49 2.31 -4.70 7.53
CA PRO A 49 2.38 -5.66 6.42
C PRO A 49 3.31 -6.83 6.68
N VAL A 50 4.55 -6.56 7.10
CA VAL A 50 5.55 -7.59 7.45
C VAL A 50 5.02 -8.44 8.61
N GLU A 51 4.52 -7.83 9.68
CA GLU A 51 3.96 -8.56 10.82
C GLU A 51 2.79 -9.48 10.42
N GLY A 52 1.90 -9.03 9.52
CA GLY A 52 0.78 -9.82 9.05
C GLY A 52 1.20 -11.05 8.26
N ILE A 53 2.16 -10.88 7.34
CA ILE A 53 2.79 -12.00 6.61
C ILE A 53 3.43 -12.97 7.60
N ARG A 54 4.20 -12.46 8.58
CA ARG A 54 4.89 -13.27 9.59
C ARG A 54 3.91 -14.15 10.35
N ARG A 55 2.85 -13.58 10.92
CA ARG A 55 1.87 -14.34 11.71
C ARG A 55 1.17 -15.43 10.89
N ILE A 56 0.82 -15.16 9.64
CA ILE A 56 0.18 -16.15 8.75
C ILE A 56 1.17 -17.26 8.39
N LEU A 57 2.44 -16.94 8.15
CA LEU A 57 3.48 -17.95 7.92
C LEU A 57 3.74 -18.81 9.16
N GLU A 58 3.74 -18.23 10.37
CA GLU A 58 3.85 -18.99 11.62
C GLU A 58 2.67 -19.96 11.79
N GLU A 59 1.44 -19.48 11.54
CA GLU A 59 0.23 -20.32 11.57
C GLU A 59 0.31 -21.48 10.56
N TYR A 60 0.82 -21.23 9.35
CA TYR A 60 0.90 -22.24 8.29
C TYR A 60 2.07 -23.22 8.46
N ALA A 61 3.25 -22.72 8.84
CA ALA A 61 4.45 -23.55 9.00
C ALA A 61 4.48 -24.28 10.35
N GLY A 62 3.72 -23.83 11.34
CA GLY A 62 3.75 -24.37 12.70
C GLY A 62 5.03 -24.02 13.48
N GLU A 63 5.85 -23.11 12.95
CA GLU A 63 7.12 -22.69 13.52
C GLU A 63 7.10 -21.19 13.82
N LYS A 64 7.71 -20.79 14.94
CA LYS A 64 7.83 -19.37 15.28
C LYS A 64 8.93 -18.71 14.45
N ILE A 65 8.61 -17.55 13.88
CA ILE A 65 9.52 -16.69 13.15
C ILE A 65 9.81 -15.48 14.06
N PRO A 66 11.04 -15.36 14.60
CA PRO A 66 11.41 -14.22 15.45
C PRO A 66 11.18 -12.89 14.74
N ARG A 67 10.62 -11.91 15.45
CA ARG A 67 10.36 -10.56 14.90
C ARG A 67 11.63 -9.83 14.43
N SER A 68 12.78 -10.16 15.00
CA SER A 68 14.09 -9.61 14.61
C SER A 68 14.69 -10.27 13.37
N SER A 69 14.09 -11.35 12.87
CA SER A 69 14.59 -12.09 11.71
C SER A 69 13.85 -11.68 10.44
N LYS A 70 14.51 -11.85 9.28
CA LYS A 70 13.87 -11.65 7.98
C LYS A 70 12.81 -12.71 7.75
N ILE A 71 11.70 -12.32 7.14
CA ILE A 71 10.65 -13.26 6.74
C ILE A 71 11.18 -14.23 5.67
N PRO A 72 11.02 -15.56 5.86
CA PRO A 72 11.30 -16.54 4.83
C PRO A 72 10.40 -16.32 3.62
N THR A 73 10.99 -16.22 2.43
CA THR A 73 10.26 -15.92 1.17
C THR A 73 10.08 -17.13 0.27
N ASP A 74 10.71 -18.26 0.61
CA ASP A 74 10.66 -19.53 -0.13
C ASP A 74 9.22 -20.06 -0.28
N LYS A 75 8.39 -19.85 0.75
CA LYS A 75 6.97 -20.22 0.78
C LYS A 75 6.02 -19.14 0.25
N ILE A 76 6.53 -18.04 -0.29
CA ILE A 76 5.71 -16.94 -0.82
C ILE A 76 5.81 -16.95 -2.35
N GLU A 77 4.68 -16.95 -3.04
CA GLU A 77 4.64 -16.83 -4.49
C GLU A 77 4.65 -15.37 -4.93
N TRP A 78 3.75 -14.57 -4.35
CA TRP A 78 3.69 -13.13 -4.57
C TRP A 78 3.00 -12.39 -3.43
N ILE A 79 3.27 -11.10 -3.38
CA ILE A 79 2.63 -10.14 -2.49
C ILE A 79 2.10 -9.01 -3.36
N ARG A 80 0.81 -8.72 -3.26
CA ARG A 80 0.17 -7.55 -3.83
C ARG A 80 -0.14 -6.59 -2.70
N MET A 81 0.36 -5.37 -2.81
CA MET A 81 0.23 -4.37 -1.77
C MET A 81 -0.42 -3.11 -2.32
N GLY A 82 -1.58 -2.77 -1.77
CA GLY A 82 -2.19 -1.45 -1.86
C GLY A 82 -1.88 -0.64 -0.61
N THR A 83 -1.82 0.69 -0.75
CA THR A 83 -1.72 1.57 0.40
C THR A 83 -2.41 2.90 0.12
N THR A 84 -2.99 3.48 1.16
CA THR A 84 -3.58 4.82 1.13
C THR A 84 -2.61 5.92 1.61
N VAL A 85 -1.39 5.56 2.03
CA VAL A 85 -0.41 6.50 2.60
C VAL A 85 -0.09 7.64 1.64
N ALA A 86 0.15 7.35 0.36
CA ALA A 86 0.48 8.37 -0.64
C ALA A 86 -0.69 9.35 -0.88
N THR A 87 -1.90 8.84 -1.00
CA THR A 87 -3.10 9.66 -1.20
C THR A 87 -3.37 10.53 0.02
N ASN A 88 -3.22 9.99 1.23
CA ASN A 88 -3.39 10.77 2.46
C ASN A 88 -2.31 11.83 2.61
N ALA A 89 -1.05 11.51 2.29
CA ALA A 89 0.03 12.49 2.28
C ALA A 89 -0.26 13.65 1.30
N LEU A 90 -0.82 13.36 0.13
CA LEU A 90 -1.24 14.36 -0.84
C LEU A 90 -2.40 15.23 -0.31
N LEU A 91 -3.45 14.61 0.23
CA LEU A 91 -4.63 15.32 0.75
C LEU A 91 -4.29 16.18 1.97
N GLU A 92 -3.43 15.68 2.87
CA GLU A 92 -2.98 16.39 4.07
C GLU A 92 -1.82 17.36 3.79
N ARG A 93 -1.38 17.46 2.53
CA ARG A 93 -0.22 18.25 2.09
C ARG A 93 1.07 17.94 2.89
N LYS A 94 1.22 16.70 3.34
CA LYS A 94 2.41 16.18 4.03
C LYS A 94 3.41 15.61 3.03
N GLY A 95 3.93 16.48 2.18
CA GLY A 95 5.00 16.14 1.23
C GLY A 95 6.34 16.75 1.64
N GLU A 96 7.39 16.41 0.88
CA GLU A 96 8.70 17.04 1.00
C GLU A 96 8.81 18.30 0.12
N ARG A 97 9.78 19.18 0.43
CA ARG A 97 10.07 20.34 -0.43
C ARG A 97 10.65 19.85 -1.75
N ILE A 98 10.00 20.26 -2.85
CA ILE A 98 10.39 19.91 -4.22
C ILE A 98 10.75 21.16 -5.02
N ALA A 99 11.62 21.00 -6.02
CA ALA A 99 11.93 22.02 -7.01
C ALA A 99 11.35 21.62 -8.38
N LEU A 100 10.76 22.58 -9.08
CA LEU A 100 10.31 22.41 -10.47
C LEU A 100 11.34 23.03 -11.42
N CYS A 101 12.00 22.19 -12.22
CA CYS A 101 12.91 22.63 -13.28
C CYS A 101 12.17 22.60 -14.62
N VAL A 102 12.09 23.74 -15.29
CA VAL A 102 11.36 23.93 -16.55
C VAL A 102 12.16 24.80 -17.51
N THR A 103 11.83 24.72 -18.80
CA THR A 103 12.42 25.58 -19.83
C THR A 103 12.19 27.06 -19.52
N GLN A 104 13.16 27.90 -19.86
CA GLN A 104 13.03 29.36 -19.71
C GLN A 104 11.73 29.85 -20.37
N GLY A 105 10.96 30.67 -19.65
CA GLY A 105 9.65 31.14 -20.08
C GLY A 105 8.45 30.32 -19.57
N PHE A 106 8.66 29.15 -18.94
CA PHE A 106 7.58 28.25 -18.50
C PHE A 106 7.40 28.14 -16.97
N LYS A 107 7.87 29.13 -16.21
CA LYS A 107 7.83 29.08 -14.72
C LYS A 107 6.41 28.97 -14.14
N ASP A 108 5.39 29.42 -14.87
CA ASP A 108 4.01 29.52 -14.38
C ASP A 108 3.13 28.30 -14.75
N LEU A 109 3.72 27.23 -15.30
CA LEU A 109 2.99 26.04 -15.80
C LEU A 109 1.98 25.47 -14.79
N LEU A 110 2.39 25.26 -13.53
CA LEU A 110 1.50 24.70 -12.51
C LEU A 110 0.38 25.66 -12.10
N GLN A 111 0.61 26.98 -12.19
CA GLN A 111 -0.37 28.01 -11.85
C GLN A 111 -1.39 28.25 -12.98
N ILE A 112 -0.97 28.01 -14.23
CA ILE A 112 -1.83 28.02 -15.42
C ILE A 112 -2.62 26.71 -15.50
N GLY A 113 -2.02 25.59 -15.11
CA GLY A 113 -2.61 24.26 -15.24
C GLY A 113 -2.90 23.91 -16.71
N ASN A 114 -3.92 23.10 -16.95
CA ASN A 114 -4.36 22.72 -18.29
C ASN A 114 -5.48 23.62 -18.85
N GLN A 115 -5.80 24.71 -18.16
CA GLN A 115 -6.94 25.59 -18.49
C GLN A 115 -8.30 24.85 -18.61
N ALA A 116 -8.42 23.64 -18.04
CA ALA A 116 -9.70 22.95 -18.01
C ALA A 116 -10.68 23.75 -17.14
N ARG A 117 -11.73 24.30 -17.78
CA ARG A 117 -12.80 25.03 -17.10
C ARG A 117 -14.05 24.15 -17.06
N PRO A 118 -14.59 23.84 -15.87
CA PRO A 118 -15.87 23.15 -15.77
C PRO A 118 -16.97 23.91 -16.53
N ASN A 119 -16.94 25.24 -16.46
CA ASN A 119 -17.85 26.14 -17.17
C ASN A 119 -17.03 27.09 -18.08
N ILE A 120 -16.93 26.78 -19.38
CA ILE A 120 -16.08 27.53 -20.32
C ILE A 120 -16.51 28.98 -20.55
N PHE A 121 -17.78 29.31 -20.29
CA PHE A 121 -18.36 30.65 -20.50
C PHE A 121 -18.54 31.47 -19.22
N ASP A 122 -18.10 30.96 -18.06
CA ASP A 122 -18.17 31.72 -16.81
C ASP A 122 -17.06 32.79 -16.78
N LEU A 123 -17.47 34.04 -17.01
CA LEU A 123 -16.58 35.21 -16.99
C LEU A 123 -16.18 35.63 -15.56
N THR A 124 -16.83 35.08 -14.53
CA THR A 124 -16.62 35.42 -13.12
C THR A 124 -15.85 34.37 -12.32
N VAL A 125 -15.30 33.36 -13.00
CA VAL A 125 -14.63 32.23 -12.32
C VAL A 125 -13.45 32.70 -11.46
N SER A 126 -13.44 32.25 -10.21
CA SER A 126 -12.32 32.44 -9.29
C SER A 126 -11.40 31.22 -9.32
N LYS A 127 -10.10 31.44 -9.12
CA LYS A 127 -9.17 30.33 -8.86
C LYS A 127 -9.45 29.77 -7.46
N PRO A 128 -9.49 28.44 -7.27
CA PRO A 128 -9.62 27.82 -5.95
C PRO A 128 -8.42 28.09 -5.04
#